data_AF-A0A7W0YB09-F1
#
_entry.id   AF-A0A7W0YB09-F1
#
_cell.length_a   1.000
_cell.length_b   1.000
_cell.length_c   1.000
_cell.angle_alpha   90.00
_cell.angle_beta   90.00
_cell.angle_gamma   90.00
#
_symmetry.space_group_name_H-M   'P 1'
#
loop_
_entity.id
_entity.type
_entity.pdbx_description
1 polymer ?
#
loop_
_entity_poly.entity_id
_entity_poly.type
_entity_poly.pdbx_seq_one_letter_code
_entity_poly.pdbx_strand_id
1 'polypeptide(L)'
;MRSIMGISIRQMVAVIALVGGGVAQAESVRHVPPAQGEAGTTLELVVEAATTTPTITAHYRTTGTAAFSTIELVKRDDERWVAVVPAVAVAAPGIDYFLVADGQPVFASEQWPHTLPVNVTAENQRIARDLIRSGGRRYRIAPRSSGSTTARARSAPTTSRIATTGSTPTSATGCGCIRSRSCASATRGCSATRRRPTP
;
A
#
# COMPACT_ATOMS: atom_id res chain seq x y z
N MET A 1 23.09 -46.15 39.67
CA MET A 1 24.51 -45.96 39.31
C MET A 1 24.60 -45.81 37.79
N ARG A 2 24.57 -44.59 37.25
CA ARG A 2 24.75 -44.36 35.81
C ARG A 2 25.75 -43.21 35.63
N SER A 3 26.76 -43.51 34.83
CA SER A 3 28.02 -42.80 34.63
C SER A 3 27.85 -41.35 34.19
N ILE A 4 28.64 -40.50 34.83
CA ILE A 4 28.94 -39.12 34.46
C ILE A 4 29.96 -39.19 33.32
N MET A 5 29.55 -38.93 32.08
CA MET A 5 30.44 -38.82 30.93
C MET A 5 31.03 -37.41 30.91
N GLY A 6 32.33 -37.30 31.21
CA GLY A 6 33.08 -36.05 31.20
C GLY A 6 33.23 -35.50 29.78
N ILE A 7 32.64 -34.32 29.55
CA ILE A 7 32.86 -33.54 28.34
C ILE A 7 34.13 -32.71 28.55
N SER A 8 35.19 -33.09 27.84
CA SER A 8 36.49 -32.43 27.84
C SER A 8 36.37 -31.08 27.13
N ILE A 9 36.36 -30.00 27.91
CA ILE A 9 36.41 -28.61 27.42
C ILE A 9 37.85 -28.31 27.02
N ARG A 10 38.23 -28.69 25.79
CA ARG A 10 39.46 -28.19 25.16
C ARG A 10 39.17 -26.81 24.60
N GLN A 11 39.77 -25.81 25.26
CA GLN A 11 39.82 -24.41 24.87
C GLN A 11 40.11 -24.26 23.36
N MET A 12 39.12 -23.79 22.60
CA MET A 12 39.36 -23.11 21.34
C MET A 12 39.49 -21.63 21.64
N VAL A 13 40.73 -21.14 21.63
CA VAL A 13 41.04 -19.71 21.62
C VAL A 13 40.75 -19.19 20.21
N ALA A 14 39.56 -18.62 20.03
CA ALA A 14 39.21 -17.90 18.81
C ALA A 14 39.87 -16.51 18.87
N VAL A 15 40.92 -16.32 18.08
CA VAL A 15 41.53 -15.01 17.85
C VAL A 15 40.56 -14.21 16.97
N ILE A 16 39.75 -13.37 17.61
CA ILE A 16 38.90 -12.40 16.92
C ILE A 16 39.78 -11.21 16.55
N ALA A 17 40.25 -11.19 15.31
CA ALA A 17 40.86 -10.00 14.72
C ALA A 17 39.78 -8.94 14.53
N LEU A 18 39.72 -7.99 15.46
CA LEU A 18 38.84 -6.83 15.38
C LEU A 18 39.39 -5.87 14.31
N VAL A 19 39.05 -6.13 13.04
CA VAL A 19 39.27 -5.16 11.97
C VAL A 19 38.34 -3.98 12.26
N GLY A 20 38.93 -2.88 12.72
CA GLY A 20 38.25 -1.60 12.89
C GLY A 20 37.83 -1.05 11.53
N GLY A 21 36.73 -1.57 10.99
CA GLY A 21 35.97 -0.88 9.96
C GLY A 21 35.49 0.41 10.60
N GLY A 22 36.04 1.55 10.15
CA GLY A 22 35.48 2.85 10.50
C GLY A 22 34.01 2.79 10.18
N VAL A 23 33.17 2.81 11.22
CA VAL A 23 31.74 2.98 11.04
C VAL A 23 31.60 4.38 10.47
N ALA A 24 31.50 4.47 9.13
CA ALA A 24 30.92 5.63 8.50
C ALA A 24 29.63 5.85 9.27
N GLN A 25 29.58 6.92 10.07
CA GLN A 25 28.39 7.22 10.83
C GLN A 25 27.31 7.41 9.79
N ALA A 26 26.43 6.42 9.69
CA ALA A 26 25.29 6.48 8.79
C ALA A 26 24.61 7.80 9.13
N GLU A 27 24.65 8.71 8.16
CA GLU A 27 24.12 10.04 8.29
C GLU A 27 22.69 9.92 8.83
N SER A 28 22.36 10.69 9.88
CA SER A 28 21.21 10.37 10.70
C SER A 28 19.91 10.53 9.92
N VAL A 29 19.35 9.42 9.44
CA VAL A 29 18.03 9.37 8.82
C VAL A 29 16.97 9.44 9.92
N ARG A 30 16.14 10.48 9.89
CA ARG A 30 15.02 10.67 10.83
C ARG A 30 13.72 10.44 10.08
N HIS A 31 12.96 9.44 10.53
CA HIS A 31 11.60 9.21 10.04
C HIS A 31 10.61 9.59 11.13
N VAL A 32 9.56 10.31 10.76
CA VAL A 32 8.41 10.60 11.63
C VAL A 32 7.26 9.71 11.18
N PRO A 33 6.94 8.62 11.91
CA PRO A 33 5.85 7.74 11.54
C PRO A 33 4.52 8.50 11.57
N PRO A 34 3.67 8.38 10.53
CA PRO A 34 2.30 8.87 10.62
C PRO A 34 1.58 8.15 11.76
N ALA A 35 0.67 8.82 12.45
CA ALA A 35 -0.02 8.21 13.60
C ALA A 35 -0.99 7.10 13.19
N GLN A 36 -1.70 7.29 12.06
CA GLN A 36 -2.70 6.37 11.53
C GLN A 36 -2.99 6.68 10.06
N GLY A 37 -3.49 5.67 9.33
CA GLY A 37 -4.00 5.83 7.97
C GLY A 37 -5.53 5.73 7.89
N GLU A 38 -6.09 6.20 6.79
CA GLU A 38 -7.51 6.05 6.45
C GLU A 38 -7.67 5.14 5.23
N ALA A 39 -8.54 4.15 5.33
CA ALA A 39 -8.73 3.16 4.27
C ALA A 39 -9.21 3.82 2.97
N GLY A 40 -8.49 3.58 1.87
CA GLY A 40 -8.79 4.15 0.55
C GLY A 40 -8.28 5.57 0.31
N THR A 41 -7.47 6.11 1.23
CA THR A 41 -6.80 7.42 1.08
C THR A 41 -5.31 7.20 0.85
N THR A 42 -4.67 8.06 0.06
CA THR A 42 -3.21 8.01 -0.12
C THR A 42 -2.49 8.30 1.19
N LEU A 43 -1.41 7.59 1.47
CA LEU A 43 -0.60 7.79 2.67
C LEU A 43 0.78 8.36 2.29
N GLU A 44 1.16 9.45 2.93
CA GLU A 44 2.47 10.10 2.73
C GLU A 44 3.46 9.61 3.78
N LEU A 45 4.63 9.13 3.34
CA LEU A 45 5.76 8.77 4.19
C LEU A 45 6.83 9.83 4.03
N VAL A 46 7.19 10.49 5.13
CA VAL A 46 8.14 11.59 5.16
C VAL A 46 9.40 11.18 5.90
N VAL A 47 10.55 11.41 5.29
CA VAL A 47 11.86 11.13 5.88
C VAL A 47 12.72 12.38 5.78
N GLU A 48 13.34 12.75 6.90
CA GLU A 48 14.36 13.79 6.99
C GLU A 48 15.74 13.14 6.91
N ALA A 49 16.50 13.46 5.87
CA ALA A 49 17.83 12.91 5.64
C ALA A 49 18.65 13.89 4.82
N ALA A 50 19.97 13.91 5.02
CA ALA A 50 20.84 14.84 4.32
C ALA A 50 20.88 14.60 2.80
N THR A 51 21.30 15.62 2.06
CA THR A 51 21.39 15.59 0.60
C THR A 51 22.33 14.51 0.04
N THR A 52 23.31 14.08 0.83
CA THR A 52 24.29 13.02 0.53
C THR A 52 23.76 11.61 0.78
N THR A 53 22.57 11.49 1.37
CA THR A 53 21.95 10.19 1.66
C THR A 53 21.63 9.47 0.35
N PRO A 54 21.97 8.18 0.22
CA PRO A 54 21.63 7.38 -0.96
C PRO A 54 20.11 7.25 -1.13
N THR A 55 19.68 6.74 -2.28
CA THR A 55 18.26 6.49 -2.57
C THR A 55 17.58 5.70 -1.44
N ILE A 56 16.50 6.26 -0.91
CA ILE A 56 15.69 5.63 0.14
C ILE A 56 14.50 4.93 -0.52
N THR A 57 14.29 3.66 -0.19
CA THR A 57 13.17 2.85 -0.67
C THR A 57 12.28 2.44 0.50
N ALA A 58 10.98 2.68 0.37
CA ALA A 58 9.97 2.16 1.27
C ALA A 58 9.48 0.80 0.78
N HIS A 59 9.50 -0.19 1.67
CA HIS A 59 8.88 -1.48 1.47
C HIS A 59 7.61 -1.53 2.30
N TYR A 60 6.47 -1.78 1.66
CA TYR A 60 5.17 -1.78 2.33
C TYR A 60 4.31 -2.97 1.90
N ARG A 61 3.40 -3.38 2.77
CA ARG A 61 2.39 -4.40 2.48
C ARG A 61 1.15 -4.21 3.35
N THR A 62 0.00 -4.68 2.91
CA THR A 62 -1.18 -4.74 3.79
C THR A 62 -0.93 -5.77 4.88
N THR A 63 -1.26 -5.45 6.14
CA THR A 63 -1.03 -6.34 7.28
C THR A 63 -1.62 -7.73 7.03
N GLY A 64 -0.82 -8.78 7.24
CA GLY A 64 -1.19 -10.18 7.01
C GLY A 64 -0.90 -10.71 5.59
N THR A 65 -0.47 -9.86 4.67
CA THR A 65 0.06 -10.33 3.37
C THR A 65 1.54 -10.71 3.50
N ALA A 66 2.01 -11.63 2.65
CA ALA A 66 3.39 -12.11 2.71
C ALA A 66 4.37 -11.20 1.96
N ALA A 67 4.01 -10.79 0.74
CA ALA A 67 4.90 -10.07 -0.16
C ALA A 67 4.89 -8.55 0.08
N PHE A 68 6.08 -7.96 0.09
CA PHE A 68 6.25 -6.50 0.11
C PHE A 68 6.21 -5.93 -1.30
N SER A 69 5.58 -4.77 -1.44
CA SER A 69 5.71 -3.87 -2.58
C SER A 69 6.74 -2.79 -2.27
N THR A 70 7.38 -2.23 -3.29
CA THR A 70 8.42 -1.21 -3.15
C THR A 70 7.99 0.11 -3.78
N ILE A 71 8.31 1.22 -3.09
CA ILE A 71 8.18 2.59 -3.60
C ILE A 71 9.45 3.35 -3.25
N GLU A 72 10.04 3.99 -4.24
CA GLU A 72 11.17 4.89 -4.05
C GLU A 72 10.69 6.23 -3.48
N LEU A 73 11.42 6.79 -2.50
CA LEU A 73 11.16 8.13 -2.00
C LEU A 73 11.75 9.15 -2.97
N VAL A 74 10.96 10.18 -3.28
CA VAL A 74 11.39 11.29 -4.12
C VAL A 74 11.80 12.45 -3.23
N LYS A 75 12.99 13.00 -3.46
CA LYS A 75 13.47 14.20 -2.80
C LYS A 75 12.57 15.39 -3.16
N ARG A 76 11.99 16.05 -2.15
CA ARG A 76 11.16 17.26 -2.31
C ARG A 76 11.97 18.54 -2.05
N ASP A 77 12.77 18.52 -1.00
CA ASP A 77 13.63 19.62 -0.55
C ASP A 77 15.03 19.08 -0.19
N ASP A 78 15.94 19.93 0.29
CA ASP A 78 17.32 19.51 0.60
C ASP A 78 17.39 18.43 1.70
N GLU A 79 16.48 18.47 2.66
CA GLU A 79 16.47 17.53 3.78
C GLU A 79 15.26 16.60 3.77
N ARG A 80 14.31 16.76 2.84
CA ARG A 80 13.01 16.08 2.90
C ARG A 80 12.79 15.14 1.72
N TRP A 81 12.56 13.88 2.04
CA TRP A 81 12.24 12.79 1.13
C TRP A 81 10.81 12.32 1.36
N VAL A 82 10.06 12.13 0.28
CA VAL A 82 8.63 11.81 0.34
C VAL A 82 8.29 10.64 -0.56
N ALA A 83 7.59 9.64 -0.01
CA ALA A 83 6.93 8.59 -0.76
C ALA A 83 5.42 8.67 -0.57
N VAL A 84 4.67 8.39 -1.64
CA VAL A 84 3.20 8.34 -1.61
C VAL A 84 2.75 6.90 -1.83
N VAL A 85 2.23 6.28 -0.77
CA VAL A 85 1.62 4.95 -0.85
C VAL A 85 0.24 5.09 -1.49
N PRO A 86 -0.07 4.33 -2.55
CA PRO A 86 -1.33 4.48 -3.27
C PRO A 86 -2.52 4.07 -2.39
N ALA A 87 -3.63 4.79 -2.54
CA ALA A 87 -4.88 4.56 -1.80
C ALA A 87 -5.35 3.10 -1.80
N VAL A 88 -5.13 2.37 -2.89
CA VAL A 88 -5.54 0.96 -3.02
C VAL A 88 -4.79 0.01 -2.10
N ALA A 89 -3.59 0.39 -1.65
CA ALA A 89 -2.78 -0.40 -0.71
C ALA A 89 -3.07 -0.04 0.76
N VAL A 90 -3.64 1.14 1.00
CA VAL A 90 -4.03 1.62 2.33
C VAL A 90 -5.39 1.01 2.69
N ALA A 91 -5.35 -0.20 3.25
CA ALA A 91 -6.53 -0.97 3.61
C ALA A 91 -6.49 -1.42 5.07
N ALA A 92 -7.67 -1.56 5.68
CA ALA A 92 -7.80 -2.14 7.02
C ALA A 92 -7.39 -3.63 7.01
N PRO A 93 -6.77 -4.15 8.09
CA PRO A 93 -6.61 -3.51 9.40
C PRO A 93 -5.41 -2.56 9.53
N GLY A 94 -4.47 -2.58 8.58
CA GLY A 94 -3.23 -1.81 8.68
C GLY A 94 -2.30 -2.02 7.50
N ILE A 95 -1.19 -1.27 7.52
CA ILE A 95 -0.06 -1.43 6.61
C ILE A 95 1.17 -1.75 7.45
N ASP A 96 1.94 -2.75 7.04
CA ASP A 96 3.27 -3.01 7.56
C ASP A 96 4.30 -2.38 6.62
N TYR A 97 5.25 -1.61 7.13
CA TYR A 97 6.31 -1.04 6.30
C TYR A 97 7.66 -0.95 7.01
N PHE A 98 8.71 -0.84 6.21
CA PHE A 98 10.08 -0.53 6.63
C PHE A 98 10.79 0.29 5.56
N LEU A 99 11.86 0.98 5.93
CA LEU A 99 12.63 1.85 5.03
C LEU A 99 14.06 1.33 4.91
N VAL A 100 14.59 1.35 3.69
CA VAL A 100 15.94 0.92 3.35
C VAL A 100 16.67 2.04 2.62
N ALA A 101 17.91 2.31 3.00
CA ALA A 101 18.83 3.18 2.26
C ALA A 101 20.10 2.39 1.96
N ASP A 102 20.50 2.34 0.68
CA ASP A 102 21.67 1.57 0.23
C ASP A 102 21.72 0.11 0.73
N GLY A 103 20.56 -0.55 0.68
CA GLY A 103 20.42 -1.94 1.13
C GLY A 103 20.47 -2.14 2.66
N GLN A 104 20.62 -1.08 3.45
CA GLN A 104 20.59 -1.15 4.92
C GLN A 104 19.27 -0.61 5.49
N PRO A 105 18.67 -1.28 6.48
CA PRO A 105 17.45 -0.81 7.12
C PRO A 105 17.72 0.48 7.92
N VAL A 106 16.98 1.55 7.61
CA VAL A 106 17.07 2.85 8.32
C VAL A 106 15.88 3.08 9.25
N PHE A 107 14.76 2.41 9.02
CA PHE A 107 13.61 2.40 9.91
C PHE A 107 12.89 1.05 9.83
N ALA A 108 12.71 0.41 11.00
CA ALA A 108 12.19 -0.96 11.10
C ALA A 108 13.02 -1.97 10.27
N SER A 109 12.56 -3.21 10.16
CA SER A 109 13.19 -4.21 9.28
C SER A 109 12.15 -5.14 8.67
N GLU A 110 12.55 -5.97 7.72
CA GLU A 110 11.65 -6.97 7.13
C GLU A 110 11.09 -7.96 8.16
N GLN A 111 11.89 -8.34 9.17
CA GLN A 111 11.49 -9.25 10.24
C GLN A 111 10.62 -8.56 11.30
N TRP A 112 10.81 -7.25 11.48
CA TRP A 112 10.10 -6.42 12.45
C TRP A 112 9.56 -5.16 11.78
N PRO A 113 8.59 -5.30 10.86
CA PRO A 113 8.06 -4.15 10.16
C PRO A 113 7.23 -3.30 11.12
N HIS A 114 7.15 -2.00 10.86
CA HIS A 114 6.29 -1.12 11.63
C HIS A 114 4.86 -1.23 11.11
N THR A 115 3.92 -1.56 12.01
CA THR A 115 2.50 -1.64 11.67
C THR A 115 1.82 -0.31 11.93
N LEU A 116 1.33 0.31 10.86
CA LEU A 116 0.47 1.49 10.90
C LEU A 116 -1.00 1.07 10.91
N PRO A 117 -1.78 1.40 11.95
CA PRO A 117 -3.21 1.11 11.95
C PRO A 117 -3.92 1.91 10.86
N VAL A 118 -4.79 1.24 10.11
CA VAL A 118 -5.62 1.86 9.07
C VAL A 118 -7.09 1.74 9.46
N ASN A 119 -7.71 2.90 9.69
CA ASN A 119 -9.10 2.98 10.11
C ASN A 119 -10.04 3.09 8.91
N VAL A 120 -11.17 2.41 9.01
CA VAL A 120 -12.29 2.59 8.06
C VAL A 120 -13.10 3.80 8.54
N THR A 121 -13.38 4.76 7.66
CA THR A 121 -14.20 5.94 8.03
C THR A 121 -15.56 5.52 8.57
N ALA A 122 -16.12 6.36 9.45
CA ALA A 122 -17.47 6.13 9.97
C ALA A 122 -18.51 5.98 8.84
N GLU A 123 -18.32 6.70 7.73
CA GLU A 123 -19.17 6.59 6.55
C GLU A 123 -18.99 5.24 5.85
N ASN A 124 -17.77 4.80 5.57
CA ASN A 124 -17.52 3.49 4.97
C ASN A 124 -18.00 2.34 5.89
N GLN A 125 -17.88 2.50 7.21
CA GLN A 125 -18.44 1.55 8.18
C GLN A 125 -19.97 1.51 8.13
N ARG A 126 -20.64 2.68 8.02
CA ARG A 126 -22.10 2.76 7.87
C ARG A 126 -22.55 2.10 6.57
N ILE A 127 -21.91 2.46 5.45
CA ILE A 127 -22.19 1.87 4.13
C ILE A 127 -22.00 0.35 4.16
N ALA A 128 -20.92 -0.16 4.76
CA ALA A 128 -20.67 -1.59 4.88
C ALA A 128 -21.77 -2.28 5.72
N ARG A 129 -22.18 -1.67 6.83
CA ARG A 129 -23.24 -2.19 7.70
C ARG A 129 -24.60 -2.23 6.99
N ASP A 130 -24.95 -1.17 6.28
CA ASP A 130 -26.21 -1.09 5.52
C ASP A 130 -26.21 -2.06 4.34
N LEU A 131 -25.06 -2.27 3.69
CA LEU A 131 -24.90 -3.28 2.65
C LEU A 131 -25.12 -4.70 3.21
N ILE A 132 -24.63 -5.00 4.41
CA ILE A 132 -24.88 -6.29 5.09
C ILE A 132 -26.37 -6.43 5.44
N ARG A 133 -26.98 -5.39 6.03
CA ARG A 133 -28.40 -5.40 6.43
C ARG A 133 -29.34 -5.59 5.24
N SER A 134 -28.99 -5.04 4.08
CA SER A 134 -29.77 -5.18 2.83
C SER A 134 -29.48 -6.47 2.06
N GLY A 135 -28.63 -7.37 2.58
CA GLY A 135 -28.25 -8.61 1.90
C GLY A 135 -27.52 -8.36 0.58
N GLY A 136 -26.70 -7.30 0.52
CA GLY A 136 -26.00 -6.87 -0.69
C GLY A 136 -26.90 -6.19 -1.73
N ARG A 137 -28.21 -6.07 -1.48
CA ARG A 137 -29.14 -5.41 -2.40
C ARG A 137 -29.07 -3.90 -2.20
N ARG A 138 -28.21 -3.24 -2.98
CA ARG A 138 -28.30 -1.79 -3.16
C ARG A 138 -29.66 -1.50 -3.77
N TYR A 139 -30.59 -0.92 -3.01
CA TYR A 139 -31.80 -0.35 -3.58
C TYR A 139 -31.34 0.74 -4.56
N ARG A 140 -31.30 0.39 -5.86
CA ARG A 140 -31.29 1.40 -6.90
C ARG A 140 -32.66 2.05 -6.81
N ILE A 141 -32.73 3.16 -6.08
CA ILE A 141 -33.73 4.15 -6.39
C ILE A 141 -33.36 4.55 -7.81
N ALA A 142 -34.01 3.93 -8.80
CA ALA A 142 -33.95 4.41 -10.17
C ALA A 142 -34.27 5.89 -10.05
N PRO A 143 -33.37 6.81 -10.46
CA PRO A 143 -33.68 8.22 -10.44
C PRO A 143 -34.99 8.32 -11.21
N ARG A 144 -36.07 8.62 -10.50
CA ARG A 144 -37.39 8.80 -11.09
C ARG A 144 -37.13 9.88 -12.11
N SER A 145 -37.13 9.53 -13.39
CA SER A 145 -36.89 10.46 -14.48
C SER A 145 -37.91 11.57 -14.27
N SER A 146 -37.46 12.69 -13.70
CA SER A 146 -38.29 13.86 -13.54
C SER A 146 -38.58 14.26 -14.97
N GLY A 147 -39.80 13.98 -15.43
CA GLY A 147 -40.24 14.35 -16.76
C GLY A 147 -39.80 15.78 -16.98
N SER A 148 -38.90 15.96 -17.94
CA SER A 148 -38.43 17.26 -18.36
C SER A 148 -39.67 18.03 -18.81
N THR A 149 -40.18 18.88 -17.93
CA THR A 149 -41.10 19.92 -18.36
C THR A 149 -40.25 20.83 -19.21
N THR A 150 -40.44 20.71 -20.52
CA THR A 150 -39.84 21.53 -21.56
C THR A 150 -40.23 22.98 -21.34
N ALA A 151 -39.57 23.65 -20.39
CA ALA A 151 -39.65 25.10 -20.24
C ALA A 151 -38.73 25.72 -21.29
N ARG A 152 -39.34 25.95 -22.45
CA ARG A 152 -38.85 26.72 -23.59
C ARG A 152 -38.49 28.15 -23.14
N ALA A 153 -37.27 28.35 -22.64
CA ALA A 153 -36.71 29.68 -22.42
C ALA A 153 -35.83 30.07 -23.61
N ARG A 154 -36.17 31.23 -24.18
CA ARG A 154 -35.64 31.78 -25.43
C ARG A 154 -34.14 32.08 -25.30
N SER A 155 -33.46 31.79 -26.39
CA SER A 155 -32.09 32.16 -26.71
C SER A 155 -31.84 33.66 -26.56
N ALA A 156 -30.75 34.03 -25.90
CA ALA A 156 -30.00 35.25 -26.20
C ALA A 156 -28.57 34.84 -26.59
N PRO A 157 -28.06 35.28 -27.75
CA PRO A 157 -26.73 34.91 -28.22
C PRO A 157 -25.67 35.79 -27.55
N THR A 158 -24.97 35.27 -26.55
CA THR A 158 -23.74 35.90 -26.06
C THR A 158 -22.55 35.29 -26.80
N THR A 159 -22.06 36.05 -27.77
CA THR A 159 -20.80 35.79 -28.48
C THR A 159 -19.64 35.91 -27.51
N SER A 160 -19.07 34.78 -27.07
CA SER A 160 -17.77 34.77 -26.40
C SER A 160 -16.75 34.05 -27.29
N ARG A 161 -15.90 34.86 -27.90
CA ARG A 161 -14.70 34.47 -28.65
C ARG A 161 -13.62 34.15 -27.61
N ILE A 162 -13.22 32.89 -27.49
CA ILE A 162 -11.94 32.54 -26.86
C ILE A 162 -11.14 31.74 -27.87
N ALA A 163 -9.99 32.31 -28.22
CA ALA A 163 -9.06 31.79 -29.22
C ALA A 163 -8.50 30.43 -28.78
N THR A 164 -8.68 29.45 -29.65
CA THR A 164 -8.02 28.15 -29.59
C THR A 164 -6.65 28.27 -30.24
N THR A 165 -5.59 28.43 -29.46
CA THR A 165 -4.23 28.13 -29.93
C THR A 165 -4.01 26.64 -29.86
N GLY A 166 -3.80 26.04 -31.03
CA GLY A 166 -3.65 24.61 -31.22
C GLY A 166 -2.37 24.04 -30.62
N SER A 167 -2.49 22.78 -30.21
CA SER A 167 -1.37 21.86 -30.07
C SER A 167 -1.80 20.50 -30.60
N THR A 168 -0.93 19.98 -31.46
CA THR A 168 -1.09 18.87 -32.38
C THR A 168 -1.16 17.52 -31.65
N PRO A 169 -2.07 16.60 -32.00
CA PRO A 169 -1.99 15.21 -31.56
C PRO A 169 -1.02 14.43 -32.46
N THR A 170 0.12 14.01 -31.90
CA THR A 170 0.98 13.03 -32.56
C THR A 170 0.38 11.64 -32.37
N SER A 171 -0.09 11.09 -33.48
CA SER A 171 -0.50 9.69 -33.66
C SER A 171 0.63 8.73 -33.30
N ALA A 172 0.32 7.74 -32.47
CA ALA A 172 1.05 6.47 -32.45
C ALA A 172 0.03 5.32 -32.39
N THR A 173 -0.30 4.86 -33.59
CA THR A 173 -1.02 3.63 -33.92
C THR A 173 -0.30 2.43 -33.31
N GLY A 174 -1.00 1.69 -32.44
CA GLY A 174 -0.52 0.44 -31.85
C GLY A 174 -1.65 -0.57 -31.69
N CYS A 175 -2.23 -1.03 -32.80
CA CYS A 175 -3.13 -2.18 -32.84
C CYS A 175 -2.33 -3.47 -32.59
N GLY A 176 -2.22 -3.87 -31.33
CA GLY A 176 -1.72 -5.19 -30.94
C GLY A 176 -2.88 -6.17 -30.76
N CYS A 177 -3.32 -6.82 -31.84
CA CYS A 177 -4.18 -8.00 -31.76
C CYS A 177 -3.34 -9.19 -31.28
N ILE A 178 -3.45 -9.59 -30.01
CA ILE A 178 -3.01 -10.92 -29.57
C ILE A 178 -4.22 -11.79 -29.26
N ARG A 179 -4.32 -12.83 -30.08
CA ARG A 179 -5.35 -13.87 -30.11
C ARG A 179 -5.32 -14.74 -28.85
N SER A 180 -6.52 -14.99 -28.34
CA SER A 180 -7.14 -16.32 -28.14
C SER A 180 -6.29 -17.47 -27.60
N ARG A 181 -6.74 -18.01 -26.44
CA ARG A 181 -6.80 -19.41 -25.94
C ARG A 181 -6.74 -19.33 -24.41
N SER A 182 -7.39 -20.12 -23.57
CA SER A 182 -8.30 -21.25 -23.71
C SER A 182 -8.82 -21.55 -22.29
N CYS A 183 -10.04 -22.09 -22.23
CA CYS A 183 -10.62 -22.97 -21.22
C CYS A 183 -9.71 -23.47 -20.08
N ALA A 184 -10.20 -23.49 -18.84
CA ALA A 184 -10.81 -24.71 -18.25
C ALA A 184 -11.11 -24.58 -16.73
N SER A 185 -12.22 -25.21 -16.35
CA SER A 185 -12.50 -25.94 -15.08
C SER A 185 -12.31 -25.19 -13.75
N ALA A 186 -13.37 -24.79 -13.04
CA ALA A 186 -14.34 -25.62 -12.33
C ALA A 186 -13.72 -26.60 -11.32
N THR A 187 -13.66 -26.19 -10.04
CA THR A 187 -13.71 -27.12 -8.91
C THR A 187 -14.64 -26.55 -7.84
N ARG A 188 -15.83 -27.16 -7.76
CA ARG A 188 -16.76 -27.02 -6.62
C ARG A 188 -16.13 -27.77 -5.44
N GLY A 189 -15.94 -27.10 -4.32
CA GLY A 189 -15.45 -27.69 -3.07
C GLY A 189 -16.52 -27.63 -1.99
N CYS A 190 -16.95 -28.81 -1.54
CA CYS A 190 -18.10 -29.11 -0.69
C CYS A 190 -18.19 -28.34 0.64
N SER A 191 -19.42 -27.93 0.95
CA SER A 191 -19.92 -27.62 2.28
C SER A 191 -19.87 -28.87 3.19
N ALA A 192 -19.13 -28.80 4.29
CA ALA A 192 -19.20 -29.77 5.36
C ALA A 192 -19.92 -29.17 6.58
N THR A 193 -21.21 -29.44 6.66
CA THR A 193 -22.09 -29.16 7.80
C THR A 193 -21.66 -30.00 9.01
N ARG A 194 -20.94 -29.42 9.97
CA ARG A 194 -20.74 -30.05 11.29
C ARG A 194 -21.92 -29.70 12.20
N ARG A 195 -22.79 -30.68 12.42
CA ARG A 195 -23.78 -30.69 13.51
C ARG A 195 -23.04 -30.82 14.84
N ARG A 196 -23.30 -29.91 15.79
CA ARG A 196 -22.99 -30.12 17.21
C ARG A 196 -24.15 -30.91 17.84
N PRO A 197 -23.87 -31.98 18.59
CA PRO A 197 -24.84 -32.50 19.55
C PRO A 197 -24.84 -31.63 20.82
N THR A 198 -26.03 -31.35 21.30
CA THR A 198 -26.37 -30.91 22.67
C THR A 198 -27.15 -32.04 23.35
N PRO A 199 -27.33 -32.03 24.67
CA PRO A 199 -26.45 -31.58 25.76
C PRO A 199 -25.71 -32.75 26.43
#